data_AF-A0A6S6SRM8-F1
#
_entry.id   AF-A0A6S6SRM8-F1
#
_cell.length_a   1.000
_cell.length_b   1.000
_cell.length_c   1.000
_cell.angle_alpha   90.00
_cell.angle_beta   90.00
_cell.angle_gamma   90.00
#
_symmetry.space_group_name_H-M   'P 1'
#
loop_
_entity.id
_entity.type
_entity.pdbx_description
1 polymer ?
#
loop_
_entity_poly.entity_id
_entity_poly.type
_entity_poly.pdbx_seq_one_letter_code
_entity_poly.pdbx_strand_id
1 'polypeptide(L)'
;MIKYASVAVIAISLSLIILVGKKPEVHAATAANKVADLDKPMSASKHIDSIVLGAGCFWGAEKRYAAIPGVLDSVSGYADGKGVAPTYREITKYKHKNNPNNHAEVVKVTFNRSAINLEAILRQYFEGHDPTQVNGQGNDIGTQYRSTILTNSPEQAAIAQKIRDQYQGRLSAKGYGKISTHIKPLTEFFPAEDYHQDYLLKNPKGYCPDHSTGVKFVEDNSKPPVDNSGLQKGQHIVVIESANYCPFCEKFKMEVVAKYTKQSPISFRKANELEGLAIKTPTWATPTILFLDHGKEVAGHQGYMKAEEFYAQLAELKFQ
;
A
#
# COMPACT_ATOMS: atom_id res chain seq x y z
N MET A 1 21.57 45.22 -75.77
CA MET A 1 21.97 43.95 -75.13
C MET A 1 20.69 43.35 -74.57
N ILE A 2 19.99 42.42 -75.23
CA ILE A 2 20.30 40.97 -75.39
C ILE A 2 20.56 40.40 -73.97
N LYS A 3 19.76 39.51 -73.35
CA LYS A 3 19.16 38.27 -73.87
C LYS A 3 18.08 37.70 -72.89
N TYR A 4 16.97 37.21 -73.44
CA TYR A 4 16.32 35.89 -73.25
C TYR A 4 16.18 35.29 -71.83
N ALA A 5 14.95 35.09 -71.32
CA ALA A 5 14.03 33.98 -71.60
C ALA A 5 14.30 32.74 -70.72
N SER A 6 13.27 32.23 -70.04
CA SER A 6 12.70 30.90 -70.30
C SER A 6 11.86 30.46 -69.09
N VAL A 7 10.56 30.36 -69.35
CA VAL A 7 9.59 29.65 -68.53
C VAL A 7 9.91 28.16 -68.64
N ALA A 8 10.25 27.52 -67.52
CA ALA A 8 10.36 26.07 -67.44
C ALA A 8 9.17 25.53 -66.65
N VAL A 9 8.22 24.96 -67.38
CA VAL A 9 7.14 24.12 -66.87
C VAL A 9 7.78 22.82 -66.35
N ILE A 10 7.82 22.64 -65.04
CA ILE A 10 8.19 21.35 -64.44
C ILE A 10 6.90 20.56 -64.28
N ALA A 11 6.74 19.56 -65.15
CA ALA A 11 5.73 18.52 -65.01
C ALA A 11 6.03 17.70 -63.74
N ILE A 12 5.23 17.89 -62.69
CA ILE A 12 5.28 17.05 -61.50
C ILE A 12 4.54 15.75 -61.86
N SER A 13 5.31 14.71 -62.16
CA SER A 13 4.80 13.35 -62.31
C SER A 13 4.18 12.89 -60.99
N LEU A 14 2.86 12.71 -60.98
CA LEU A 14 2.13 12.02 -59.92
C LEU A 14 2.60 10.56 -59.86
N SER A 15 3.53 10.26 -58.96
CA SER A 15 3.78 8.89 -58.52
C SER A 15 2.83 8.59 -57.37
N LEU A 16 1.74 7.88 -57.69
CA LEU A 16 0.77 7.37 -56.74
C LEU A 16 1.43 6.25 -55.92
N ILE A 17 2.08 6.60 -54.81
CA ILE A 17 2.51 5.61 -53.82
C ILE A 17 1.27 5.17 -53.05
N ILE A 18 0.75 3.99 -53.39
CA ILE A 18 -0.26 3.29 -52.59
C ILE A 18 0.44 2.84 -51.30
N LEU A 19 0.40 3.67 -50.26
CA LEU A 19 0.63 3.20 -48.90
C LEU A 19 -0.55 2.32 -48.51
N VAL A 20 -0.39 1.00 -48.68
CA VAL A 20 -1.25 0.02 -48.02
C VAL A 20 -1.06 0.20 -46.53
N GLY A 21 -2.00 0.89 -45.88
CA GLY A 21 -2.07 0.98 -44.44
C GLY A 21 -2.23 -0.40 -43.84
N LYS A 22 -1.15 -0.96 -43.26
CA LYS A 22 -1.29 -2.05 -42.29
C LYS A 22 -2.08 -1.48 -41.10
N LYS A 23 -3.32 -1.94 -40.93
CA LYS A 23 -4.07 -1.77 -39.69
C LYS A 23 -3.17 -2.18 -38.53
N PRO A 24 -3.08 -1.40 -37.44
CA PRO A 24 -2.47 -1.89 -36.22
C PRO A 24 -3.33 -3.05 -35.76
N GLU A 25 -2.75 -4.25 -35.78
CA GLU A 25 -3.32 -5.44 -35.20
C GLU A 25 -3.33 -5.21 -33.69
N VAL A 26 -4.47 -4.79 -33.18
CA VAL A 26 -4.73 -4.73 -31.74
C VAL A 26 -4.63 -6.16 -31.25
N HIS A 27 -3.45 -6.54 -30.74
CA HIS A 27 -3.29 -7.77 -29.99
C HIS A 27 -4.13 -7.61 -28.72
N ALA A 28 -5.39 -8.04 -28.81
CA ALA A 28 -6.16 -8.44 -27.67
C ALA A 28 -5.37 -9.57 -27.00
N ALA A 29 -4.57 -9.23 -26.00
CA ALA A 29 -4.02 -10.19 -25.07
C ALA A 29 -5.21 -10.88 -24.40
N THR A 30 -5.62 -12.02 -24.97
CA THR A 30 -6.66 -12.86 -24.43
C THR A 30 -6.22 -13.32 -23.05
N ALA A 31 -7.13 -13.23 -22.09
CA ALA A 31 -6.98 -13.64 -20.69
C ALA A 31 -6.72 -15.15 -20.49
N ALA A 32 -6.33 -15.88 -21.53
CA ALA A 32 -6.23 -17.33 -21.56
C ALA A 32 -4.86 -17.89 -21.13
N ASN A 33 -3.81 -17.07 -21.04
CA ASN A 33 -2.44 -17.55 -20.75
C ASN A 33 -2.01 -17.45 -19.27
N LYS A 34 -2.95 -17.27 -18.33
CA LYS A 34 -2.64 -17.11 -16.90
C LYS A 34 -2.96 -18.34 -16.02
N VAL A 35 -3.31 -19.49 -16.63
CA VAL A 35 -3.83 -20.66 -15.89
C VAL A 35 -2.79 -21.78 -15.73
N ALA A 36 -1.63 -21.71 -16.39
CA ALA A 36 -0.71 -22.85 -16.53
C ALA A 36 0.31 -23.06 -15.39
N ASP A 37 0.20 -22.39 -14.24
CA ASP A 37 1.17 -22.53 -13.14
C ASP A 37 0.49 -22.63 -11.76
N LEU A 38 -0.54 -23.49 -11.66
CA LEU A 38 -1.35 -23.66 -10.44
C LEU A 38 -1.15 -25.02 -9.74
N ASP A 39 -0.25 -25.87 -10.23
CA ASP A 39 -0.05 -27.26 -9.77
C ASP A 39 1.21 -27.49 -8.92
N LYS A 40 2.05 -26.47 -8.71
CA LYS A 40 3.14 -26.55 -7.73
C LYS A 40 2.63 -26.22 -6.32
N PRO A 41 3.11 -26.91 -5.26
CA PRO A 41 2.88 -26.47 -3.88
C PRO A 41 3.63 -25.16 -3.66
N MET A 42 2.96 -24.05 -3.98
CA MET A 42 3.44 -22.69 -3.83
C MET A 42 2.75 -22.07 -2.62
N SER A 43 3.56 -21.69 -1.63
CA SER A 43 3.18 -20.91 -0.46
C SER A 43 2.24 -19.77 -0.83
N ALA A 44 1.27 -19.46 0.05
CA ALA A 44 0.37 -18.32 -0.03
C ALA A 44 1.06 -17.08 -0.64
N SER A 45 0.39 -16.37 -1.56
CA SER A 45 0.94 -15.14 -2.12
C SER A 45 1.20 -14.15 -0.99
N LYS A 46 2.47 -13.80 -0.78
CA LYS A 46 2.87 -12.78 0.18
C LYS A 46 2.38 -11.43 -0.35
N HIS A 47 1.25 -10.94 0.17
CA HIS A 47 0.68 -9.63 -0.13
C HIS A 47 1.45 -8.51 0.58
N ILE A 48 2.77 -8.64 0.71
CA ILE A 48 3.61 -7.73 1.48
C ILE A 48 4.14 -6.64 0.56
N ASP A 49 4.00 -5.40 1.01
CA ASP A 49 4.55 -4.22 0.34
C ASP A 49 5.17 -3.30 1.39
N SER A 50 5.96 -2.33 0.94
CA SER A 50 6.56 -1.34 1.83
C SER A 50 6.55 0.05 1.24
N ILE A 51 6.65 1.04 2.12
CA ILE A 51 6.80 2.46 1.79
C ILE A 51 7.73 3.11 2.81
N VAL A 52 8.55 4.08 2.40
CA VAL A 52 9.46 4.79 3.32
C VAL A 52 8.98 6.23 3.51
N LEU A 53 8.79 6.62 4.77
CA LEU A 53 8.07 7.83 5.16
C LEU A 53 8.91 8.66 6.14
N GLY A 54 9.21 9.90 5.79
CA GLY A 54 9.85 10.88 6.67
C GLY A 54 8.85 11.92 7.15
N ALA A 55 8.70 12.05 8.46
CA ALA A 55 7.67 12.89 9.09
C ALA A 55 8.21 13.55 10.38
N GLY A 56 9.46 14.01 10.36
CA GLY A 56 10.17 14.53 11.54
C GLY A 56 10.92 13.43 12.29
N CYS A 57 11.02 13.57 13.61
CA CYS A 57 11.66 12.58 14.47
C CYS A 57 11.03 11.19 14.27
N PHE A 58 11.84 10.19 13.89
CA PHE A 58 11.32 8.87 13.55
C PHE A 58 10.77 8.07 14.75
N TRP A 59 11.05 8.44 16.00
CA TRP A 59 10.62 7.68 17.17
C TRP A 59 9.11 7.68 17.35
N GLY A 60 8.52 8.88 17.25
CA GLY A 60 7.07 9.03 17.30
C GLY A 60 6.40 8.44 16.05
N ALA A 61 7.03 8.60 14.89
CA ALA A 61 6.52 8.09 13.62
C ALA A 61 6.47 6.55 13.61
N GLU A 62 7.56 5.88 14.00
CA GLU A 62 7.68 4.42 14.08
C GLU A 62 6.59 3.84 14.99
N LYS A 63 6.46 4.38 16.22
CA LYS A 63 5.41 3.97 17.15
C LYS A 63 4.01 4.09 16.53
N ARG A 64 3.73 5.19 15.81
CA ARG A 64 2.43 5.41 15.18
C ARG A 64 2.18 4.41 14.05
N TYR A 65 3.17 4.13 13.20
CA TYR A 65 3.02 3.18 12.10
C TYR A 65 2.89 1.73 12.60
N ALA A 66 3.68 1.35 13.61
CA ALA A 66 3.61 0.02 14.23
C ALA A 66 2.23 -0.26 14.85
N ALA A 67 1.50 0.78 15.27
CA ALA A 67 0.15 0.65 15.83
C ALA A 67 -0.96 0.51 14.78
N ILE A 68 -0.68 0.66 13.49
CA ILE A 68 -1.68 0.58 12.42
C ILE A 68 -2.01 -0.89 12.13
N PRO A 69 -3.28 -1.33 12.26
CA PRO A 69 -3.67 -2.69 11.89
C PRO A 69 -3.33 -3.00 10.43
N GLY A 70 -2.63 -4.12 10.22
CA GLY A 70 -2.16 -4.55 8.89
C GLY A 70 -0.73 -4.10 8.55
N VAL A 71 -0.11 -3.21 9.35
CA VAL A 71 1.34 -3.01 9.34
C VAL A 71 1.99 -4.22 10.04
N LEU A 72 3.03 -4.75 9.41
CA LEU A 72 3.78 -5.92 9.88
C LEU A 72 5.09 -5.55 10.55
N ASP A 73 5.72 -4.47 10.07
CA ASP A 73 7.01 -4.01 10.57
C ASP A 73 7.18 -2.51 10.31
N SER A 74 7.92 -1.84 11.18
CA SER A 74 8.25 -0.41 11.08
C SER A 74 9.68 -0.21 11.54
N VAL A 75 10.57 0.13 10.61
CA VAL A 75 12.02 0.24 10.88
C VAL A 75 12.46 1.68 10.72
N SER A 76 12.99 2.26 11.79
CA SER A 76 13.60 3.59 11.78
C SER A 76 14.89 3.59 10.95
N GLY A 77 15.14 4.65 10.18
CA GLY A 77 16.31 4.71 9.31
C GLY A 77 16.56 6.07 8.68
N TYR A 78 17.52 6.08 7.77
CA TYR A 78 17.99 7.23 7.04
C TYR A 78 17.86 6.98 5.54
N ALA A 79 17.30 7.94 4.82
CA ALA A 79 17.15 7.83 3.38
C ALA A 79 17.22 9.21 2.73
N ASP A 80 17.16 9.23 1.41
CA ASP A 80 17.01 10.45 0.62
C ASP A 80 18.16 11.48 0.72
N GLY A 81 19.32 11.04 1.20
CA GLY A 81 20.54 11.83 1.26
C GLY A 81 21.62 11.29 0.33
N LYS A 82 22.69 12.07 0.19
CA LYS A 82 23.93 11.69 -0.50
C LYS A 82 25.10 12.48 0.06
N GLY A 83 26.27 11.83 0.14
CA GLY A 83 27.52 12.48 0.55
C GLY A 83 27.63 12.84 2.04
N VAL A 84 26.63 12.51 2.86
CA VAL A 84 26.69 12.52 4.32
C VAL A 84 26.58 11.07 4.77
N ALA A 85 27.40 10.62 5.73
CA ALA A 85 27.26 9.24 6.19
C ALA A 85 25.89 9.05 6.89
N PRO A 86 25.16 7.98 6.57
CA PRO A 86 23.80 7.75 7.08
C PRO A 86 23.86 7.18 8.51
N THR A 87 24.30 8.00 9.45
CA THR A 87 24.34 7.68 10.89
C THR A 87 23.74 8.83 11.66
N TYR A 88 23.12 8.57 12.81
CA TYR A 88 22.51 9.62 13.63
C TYR A 88 23.51 10.75 13.92
N ARG A 89 24.73 10.36 14.31
CA ARG A 89 25.81 11.26 14.67
C ARG A 89 26.21 12.22 13.55
N GLU A 90 26.18 11.77 12.29
CA GLU A 90 26.53 12.64 11.17
C GLU A 90 25.35 13.52 10.76
N ILE A 91 24.15 12.96 10.55
CA ILE A 91 23.03 13.70 9.95
C ILE A 91 22.50 14.82 10.87
N THR A 92 22.71 14.70 12.18
CA THR A 92 22.28 15.69 13.18
C THR A 92 23.29 16.80 13.43
N LYS A 93 24.51 16.73 12.86
CA LYS A 93 25.50 17.79 13.03
C LYS A 93 24.95 19.11 12.52
N TYR A 94 25.16 20.17 13.30
CA TYR A 94 24.73 21.52 12.95
C TYR A 94 25.14 21.96 11.52
N LYS A 95 26.35 21.58 11.08
CA LYS A 95 26.85 21.88 9.72
C LYS A 95 25.98 21.29 8.59
N HIS A 96 25.18 20.27 8.87
CA HIS A 96 24.28 19.61 7.91
C HIS A 96 22.82 20.02 8.08
N LYS A 97 22.48 20.88 9.04
CA LYS A 97 21.10 21.29 9.35
C LYS A 97 20.34 21.83 8.13
N ASN A 98 21.01 22.57 7.25
CA ASN A 98 20.42 23.15 6.04
C ASN A 98 20.95 22.49 4.76
N ASN A 99 21.62 21.33 4.85
CA ASN A 99 22.18 20.67 3.68
C ASN A 99 21.08 19.91 2.92
N PRO A 100 20.70 20.31 1.70
CA PRO A 100 19.65 19.63 0.95
C PRO A 100 20.02 18.19 0.55
N ASN A 101 21.31 17.84 0.61
CA ASN A 101 21.80 16.49 0.37
C ASN A 101 21.89 15.64 1.64
N ASN A 102 21.54 16.17 2.82
CA ASN A 102 21.54 15.37 4.05
C ASN A 102 20.45 14.29 4.00
N HIS A 103 20.67 13.17 4.68
CA HIS A 103 19.63 12.16 4.83
C HIS A 103 18.48 12.69 5.69
N ALA A 104 17.26 12.23 5.40
CA ALA A 104 16.11 12.41 6.28
C ALA A 104 16.02 11.24 7.25
N GLU A 105 15.58 11.52 8.48
CA GLU A 105 14.98 10.50 9.34
C GLU A 105 13.68 10.02 8.70
N VAL A 106 13.58 8.71 8.53
CA VAL A 106 12.46 8.04 7.88
C VAL A 106 12.11 6.75 8.61
N VAL A 107 10.92 6.25 8.37
CA VAL A 107 10.49 4.91 8.78
C VAL A 107 10.13 4.11 7.54
N LYS A 108 10.71 2.92 7.40
CA LYS A 108 10.26 1.93 6.42
C LYS A 108 9.08 1.17 7.02
N VAL A 109 7.89 1.40 6.48
CA VAL A 109 6.65 0.73 6.89
C VAL A 109 6.41 -0.45 5.96
N THR A 110 6.45 -1.67 6.50
CA THR A 110 6.13 -2.90 5.78
C THR A 110 4.74 -3.35 6.17
N PHE A 111 3.86 -3.57 5.20
CA PHE A 111 2.44 -3.83 5.44
C PHE A 111 1.89 -4.90 4.54
N ASN A 112 0.79 -5.50 4.98
CA ASN A 112 0.04 -6.45 4.19
C ASN A 112 -1.09 -5.77 3.41
N ARG A 113 -0.98 -5.79 2.08
CA ARG A 113 -1.94 -5.25 1.11
C ARG A 113 -3.33 -5.89 1.17
N SER A 114 -3.47 -7.08 1.77
CA SER A 114 -4.77 -7.71 2.00
C SER A 114 -5.46 -7.22 3.28
N ALA A 115 -4.70 -6.68 4.24
CA ALA A 115 -5.21 -6.11 5.49
C ALA A 115 -5.40 -4.59 5.43
N ILE A 116 -4.46 -3.90 4.82
CA ILE A 116 -4.47 -2.44 4.69
C ILE A 116 -3.96 -2.02 3.32
N ASN A 117 -4.55 -0.97 2.75
CA ASN A 117 -4.07 -0.38 1.50
C ASN A 117 -3.15 0.82 1.76
N LEU A 118 -2.35 1.17 0.75
CA LEU A 118 -1.40 2.28 0.85
C LEU A 118 -2.09 3.64 1.09
N GLU A 119 -3.30 3.85 0.55
CA GLU A 119 -4.06 5.08 0.78
C GLU A 119 -4.32 5.31 2.27
N ALA A 120 -4.70 4.28 3.02
CA ALA A 120 -4.95 4.36 4.46
C ALA A 120 -3.66 4.71 5.24
N ILE A 121 -2.53 4.09 4.90
CA ILE A 121 -1.22 4.40 5.51
C ILE A 121 -0.84 5.86 5.23
N LEU A 122 -1.03 6.33 4.00
CA LEU A 122 -0.70 7.70 3.61
C LEU A 122 -1.62 8.74 4.26
N ARG A 123 -2.88 8.39 4.53
CA ARG A 123 -3.76 9.26 5.32
C ARG A 123 -3.22 9.43 6.74
N GLN A 124 -2.85 8.33 7.40
CA GLN A 124 -2.22 8.37 8.73
C GLN A 124 -0.89 9.14 8.71
N TYR A 125 -0.09 8.99 7.64
CA TYR A 125 1.12 9.78 7.43
C TYR A 125 0.84 11.28 7.45
N PHE A 126 -0.06 11.76 6.60
CA PHE A 126 -0.35 13.19 6.46
C PHE A 126 -1.00 13.79 7.70
N GLU A 127 -1.83 13.04 8.40
CA GLU A 127 -2.44 13.47 9.66
C GLU A 127 -1.49 13.43 10.85
N GLY A 128 -0.37 12.72 10.76
CA GLY A 128 0.55 12.48 11.87
C GLY A 128 1.64 13.53 12.07
N HIS A 129 1.67 14.58 11.24
CA HIS A 129 2.68 15.65 11.27
C HIS A 129 2.16 16.92 10.57
N ASP A 130 2.96 18.00 10.51
CA ASP A 130 2.68 19.19 9.72
C ASP A 130 3.41 19.12 8.37
N PRO A 131 2.74 18.65 7.29
CA PRO A 131 3.39 18.52 5.99
C PRO A 131 3.68 19.87 5.32
N THR A 132 3.23 21.00 5.89
CA THR A 132 3.49 22.35 5.37
C THR A 132 4.78 22.96 5.93
N GLN A 133 5.28 22.43 7.06
CA GLN A 133 6.54 22.86 7.65
C GLN A 133 7.73 22.33 6.84
N VAL A 134 8.45 23.26 6.22
CA VAL A 134 9.65 22.97 5.42
C VAL A 134 10.82 22.64 6.35
N ASN A 135 11.51 21.52 6.08
CA ASN A 135 12.74 21.12 6.80
C ASN A 135 12.61 21.14 8.33
N GLY A 136 11.48 20.64 8.85
CA GLY A 136 11.28 20.49 10.28
C GLY A 136 9.89 20.02 10.64
N GLN A 137 9.71 19.61 11.89
CA GLN A 137 8.43 19.27 12.50
C GLN A 137 8.41 19.79 13.94
N GLY A 138 7.52 20.73 14.24
CA GLY A 138 7.52 21.43 15.52
C GLY A 138 8.89 22.04 15.83
N ASN A 139 9.50 21.61 16.94
CA ASN A 139 10.80 22.09 17.39
C ASN A 139 11.99 21.35 16.76
N ASP A 140 11.75 20.25 16.05
CA ASP A 140 12.80 19.49 15.37
C ASP A 140 13.08 20.14 14.01
N ILE A 141 14.07 21.04 13.98
CA ILE A 141 14.40 21.86 12.81
C ILE A 141 15.69 21.37 12.13
N GLY A 142 15.59 21.08 10.83
CA GLY A 142 16.70 20.69 9.97
C GLY A 142 16.21 19.84 8.79
N THR A 143 16.99 19.81 7.71
CA THR A 143 16.68 19.00 6.52
C THR A 143 16.48 17.53 6.85
N GLN A 144 17.11 17.01 7.91
CA GLN A 144 16.90 15.65 8.37
C GLN A 144 15.48 15.37 8.88
N TYR A 145 14.71 16.40 9.26
CA TYR A 145 13.33 16.27 9.75
C TYR A 145 12.29 16.67 8.69
N ARG A 146 12.70 16.77 7.42
CA ARG A 146 11.80 17.14 6.31
C ARG A 146 10.72 16.07 6.08
N SER A 147 9.56 16.53 5.63
CA SER A 147 8.48 15.65 5.17
C SER A 147 8.84 15.01 3.81
N THR A 148 8.84 13.67 3.72
CA THR A 148 9.09 12.95 2.45
C THR A 148 8.39 11.60 2.37
N ILE A 149 7.98 11.21 1.17
CA ILE A 149 7.47 9.88 0.82
C ILE A 149 8.38 9.31 -0.27
N LEU A 150 9.03 8.19 0.02
CA LEU A 150 9.91 7.50 -0.91
C LEU A 150 9.24 6.20 -1.37
N THR A 151 9.00 6.12 -2.68
CA THR A 151 8.12 5.12 -3.29
C THR A 151 8.92 4.01 -3.98
N ASN A 152 8.40 2.78 -3.94
CA ASN A 152 8.99 1.62 -4.62
C ASN A 152 8.49 1.42 -6.05
N SER A 153 7.43 2.12 -6.47
CA SER A 153 6.88 2.01 -7.82
C SER A 153 6.15 3.29 -8.29
N PRO A 154 5.94 3.46 -9.60
CA PRO A 154 5.13 4.55 -10.14
C PRO A 154 3.68 4.56 -9.62
N GLU A 155 3.09 3.39 -9.36
CA GLU A 155 1.73 3.28 -8.82
C GLU A 155 1.66 3.84 -7.40
N GLN A 156 2.66 3.55 -6.55
CA GLN A 156 2.75 4.15 -5.22
C GLN A 156 2.90 5.68 -5.30
N ALA A 157 3.68 6.18 -6.27
CA ALA A 157 3.83 7.62 -6.49
C ALA A 157 2.52 8.29 -6.90
N ALA A 158 1.75 7.68 -7.81
CA ALA A 158 0.44 8.19 -8.20
C ALA A 158 -0.54 8.22 -7.01
N ILE A 159 -0.56 7.16 -6.19
CA ILE A 159 -1.37 7.12 -4.97
C ILE A 159 -0.95 8.22 -3.97
N ALA A 160 0.36 8.37 -3.74
CA ALA A 160 0.90 9.40 -2.84
C ALA A 160 0.53 10.81 -3.29
N GLN A 161 0.63 11.11 -4.58
CA GLN A 161 0.23 12.40 -5.15
C GLN A 161 -1.27 12.64 -5.00
N LYS A 162 -2.11 11.65 -5.30
CA LYS A 162 -3.57 11.73 -5.10
C LYS A 162 -3.92 12.05 -3.65
N ILE A 163 -3.36 11.32 -2.69
CA ILE A 163 -3.65 11.53 -1.26
C ILE A 163 -3.13 12.89 -0.77
N ARG A 164 -1.94 13.30 -1.21
CA ARG A 164 -1.39 14.65 -0.94
C ARG A 164 -2.36 15.74 -1.41
N ASP A 165 -2.83 15.66 -2.65
CA ASP A 165 -3.67 16.69 -3.25
C ASP A 165 -5.05 16.76 -2.56
N GLN A 166 -5.60 15.61 -2.16
CA GLN A 166 -6.79 15.54 -1.32
C GLN A 166 -6.58 16.23 0.05
N TYR A 167 -5.45 15.96 0.71
CA TYR A 167 -5.14 16.55 2.00
C TYR A 167 -4.84 18.05 1.91
N GLN A 168 -4.19 18.50 0.83
CA GLN A 168 -3.92 19.91 0.57
C GLN A 168 -5.20 20.74 0.62
N GLY A 169 -6.28 20.26 0.00
CA GLY A 169 -7.57 20.97 0.04
C GLY A 169 -8.10 21.16 1.47
N ARG A 170 -7.88 20.17 2.35
CA ARG A 170 -8.27 20.24 3.77
C ARG A 170 -7.40 21.21 4.56
N LEU A 171 -6.09 21.17 4.35
CA LEU A 171 -5.14 22.10 4.97
C LEU A 171 -5.44 23.54 4.57
N SER A 172 -5.64 23.80 3.28
CA SER A 172 -6.00 25.12 2.76
C SER A 172 -7.30 25.65 3.36
N ALA A 173 -8.32 24.79 3.52
CA ALA A 173 -9.59 25.17 4.18
C ALA A 173 -9.42 25.52 5.67
N LYS A 174 -8.31 25.11 6.30
CA LYS A 174 -7.96 25.43 7.69
C LYS A 174 -6.90 26.52 7.81
N GLY A 175 -6.53 27.17 6.70
CA GLY A 175 -5.57 28.28 6.67
C GLY A 175 -4.10 27.87 6.64
N TYR A 176 -3.81 26.57 6.48
CA TYR A 176 -2.43 26.08 6.35
C TYR A 176 -1.86 26.34 4.95
N GLY A 177 -0.53 26.36 4.87
CA GLY A 177 0.21 26.58 3.64
C GLY A 177 0.17 25.41 2.65
N LYS A 178 1.02 25.52 1.62
CA LYS A 178 1.22 24.44 0.65
C LYS A 178 2.00 23.30 1.31
N ILE A 179 1.59 22.06 1.05
CA ILE A 179 2.33 20.86 1.43
C ILE A 179 3.71 20.90 0.78
N SER A 180 4.73 20.75 1.63
CA SER A 180 6.15 20.72 1.28
C SER A 180 6.71 19.29 1.09
N THR A 181 5.90 18.27 1.35
CA THR A 181 6.29 16.86 1.25
C THR A 181 6.88 16.50 -0.11
N HIS A 182 8.12 15.99 -0.10
CA HIS A 182 8.76 15.45 -1.30
C HIS A 182 8.27 14.03 -1.61
N ILE A 183 7.74 13.79 -2.80
CA ILE A 183 7.35 12.45 -3.29
C ILE A 183 8.30 12.05 -4.41
N LYS A 184 9.08 10.99 -4.23
CA LYS A 184 10.07 10.52 -5.22
C LYS A 184 10.40 9.03 -5.05
N PRO A 185 11.05 8.39 -6.03
CA PRO A 185 11.48 7.00 -5.88
C PRO A 185 12.50 6.82 -4.75
N LEU A 186 12.37 5.73 -4.00
CA LEU A 186 13.40 5.30 -3.05
C LEU A 186 14.64 4.88 -3.83
N THR A 187 15.78 5.47 -3.50
CA THR A 187 17.08 5.05 -4.06
C THR A 187 17.77 4.05 -3.11
N GLU A 188 17.88 4.42 -1.84
CA GLU A 188 18.55 3.62 -0.82
C GLU A 188 17.94 3.91 0.55
N PHE A 189 17.95 2.90 1.43
CA PHE A 189 17.48 2.99 2.81
C PHE A 189 18.55 2.38 3.73
N PHE A 190 18.93 3.14 4.74
CA PHE A 190 19.90 2.72 5.75
C PHE A 190 19.18 2.56 7.09
N PRO A 191 19.07 1.34 7.65
CA PRO A 191 18.54 1.16 8.99
C PRO A 191 19.32 2.00 10.00
N ALA A 192 18.60 2.64 10.93
CA ALA A 192 19.21 3.35 12.04
C ALA A 192 19.79 2.37 13.06
N GLU A 193 20.68 2.86 13.91
CA GLU A 193 21.31 2.08 14.97
C GLU A 193 20.26 1.43 15.91
N ASP A 194 20.57 0.26 16.49
CA ASP A 194 19.62 -0.55 17.28
C ASP A 194 18.96 0.18 18.45
N TYR A 195 19.62 1.20 19.00
CA TYR A 195 19.08 1.98 20.10
C TYR A 195 17.95 2.93 19.66
N HIS A 196 17.83 3.23 18.36
CA HIS A 196 16.73 4.00 17.79
C HIS A 196 15.51 3.15 17.41
N GLN A 197 15.71 1.87 17.12
CA GLN A 197 14.60 0.96 16.82
C GLN A 197 13.74 0.76 18.07
N ASP A 198 12.42 0.77 17.93
CA ASP A 198 11.47 0.58 19.03
C ASP A 198 11.71 1.54 20.21
N TYR A 199 12.21 2.75 19.93
CA TYR A 199 12.73 3.64 20.98
C TYR A 199 11.69 3.91 22.07
N LEU A 200 10.42 4.13 21.71
CA LEU A 200 9.34 4.42 22.66
C LEU A 200 8.77 3.18 23.35
N LEU A 201 9.03 1.98 22.83
CA LEU A 201 8.78 0.74 23.58
C LEU A 201 9.82 0.56 24.68
N LYS A 202 11.10 0.82 24.35
CA LYS A 202 12.23 0.79 25.28
C LYS A 202 12.17 1.93 26.30
N ASN A 203 11.65 3.09 25.88
CA ASN A 203 11.58 4.32 26.67
C ASN A 203 10.14 4.89 26.65
N PRO A 204 9.21 4.38 27.48
CA PRO A 204 7.80 4.79 27.43
C PRO A 204 7.53 6.27 27.72
N LYS A 205 8.44 6.94 28.43
CA LYS A 205 8.42 8.38 28.72
C LYS A 205 9.37 9.18 27.81
N GLY A 206 9.84 8.56 26.73
CA GLY A 206 10.74 9.17 25.76
C GLY A 206 10.08 10.32 24.99
N TYR A 207 10.90 11.10 24.31
CA TYR A 207 10.46 12.23 23.49
C TYR A 207 9.52 11.75 22.37
N CYS A 208 8.28 12.23 22.40
CA CYS A 208 7.24 11.93 21.41
C CYS A 208 6.20 13.07 21.35
N PRO A 209 6.60 14.29 20.96
CA PRO A 209 5.65 15.37 20.76
C PRO A 209 4.66 15.05 19.63
N ASP A 210 3.47 15.63 19.73
CA ASP A 210 2.52 15.68 18.62
C ASP A 210 2.84 16.91 17.77
N HIS A 211 3.13 16.67 16.48
CA HIS A 211 3.41 17.71 15.49
C HIS A 211 2.29 17.80 14.44
N SER A 212 1.17 17.12 14.67
CA SER A 212 0.05 17.15 13.73
C SER A 212 -0.63 18.52 13.70
N THR A 213 -1.24 18.82 12.56
CA THR A 213 -2.03 20.04 12.34
C THR A 213 -3.42 19.97 12.99
N GLY A 214 -3.82 18.81 13.52
CA GLY A 214 -5.18 18.48 13.91
C GLY A 214 -6.17 18.33 12.73
N VAL A 215 -5.74 18.54 11.48
CA VAL A 215 -6.58 18.38 10.30
C VAL A 215 -6.69 16.90 9.94
N LYS A 216 -7.92 16.42 9.75
CA LYS A 216 -8.23 15.03 9.43
C LYS A 216 -8.81 14.89 8.03
N PHE A 217 -8.57 13.75 7.39
CA PHE A 217 -9.39 13.32 6.28
C PHE A 217 -10.84 13.14 6.77
N VAL A 218 -11.80 13.40 5.90
CA VAL A 218 -13.18 13.03 6.20
C VAL A 218 -13.25 11.51 6.09
N GLU A 219 -13.60 10.84 7.17
CA GLU A 219 -13.90 9.42 7.10
C GLU A 219 -15.06 9.23 6.14
N ASP A 220 -14.84 8.39 5.13
CA ASP A 220 -15.89 8.02 4.19
C ASP A 220 -16.83 7.02 4.86
N ASN A 221 -17.61 7.53 5.81
CA ASN A 221 -18.67 6.79 6.51
C ASN A 221 -19.86 6.49 5.58
N SER A 222 -19.76 6.80 4.28
CA SER A 222 -20.80 6.50 3.30
C SER A 222 -20.89 5.01 2.98
N LYS A 223 -19.82 4.24 3.26
CA LYS A 223 -19.90 2.77 3.24
C LYS A 223 -20.23 2.29 4.65
N PRO A 224 -21.46 1.83 4.90
CA PRO A 224 -21.78 1.23 6.18
C PRO A 224 -20.82 0.06 6.45
N PRO A 225 -20.40 -0.16 7.71
CA PRO A 225 -19.65 -1.34 8.10
C PRO A 225 -20.31 -2.59 7.55
N VAL A 226 -19.52 -3.57 7.13
CA VAL A 226 -20.07 -4.83 6.66
C VAL A 226 -20.78 -5.51 7.82
N ASP A 227 -22.09 -5.72 7.67
CA ASP A 227 -22.89 -6.38 8.70
C ASP A 227 -22.50 -7.86 8.81
N ASN A 228 -21.92 -8.21 9.96
CA ASN A 228 -21.54 -9.57 10.32
C ASN A 228 -22.50 -10.20 11.35
N SER A 229 -23.59 -9.52 11.72
CA SER A 229 -24.55 -10.05 12.71
C SER A 229 -25.16 -11.39 12.30
N GLY A 230 -25.33 -11.61 10.99
CA GLY A 230 -25.75 -12.90 10.44
C GLY A 230 -24.74 -14.01 10.69
N LEU A 231 -23.44 -13.71 10.62
CA LEU A 231 -22.35 -14.68 10.82
C LEU A 231 -22.19 -15.11 12.29
N GLN A 232 -22.88 -14.43 13.22
CA GLN A 232 -22.91 -14.81 14.63
C GLN A 232 -23.91 -15.95 14.94
N LYS A 233 -24.63 -16.47 13.93
CA LYS A 233 -25.69 -17.48 14.12
C LYS A 233 -25.36 -18.75 13.36
N GLY A 234 -25.11 -19.85 14.07
CA GLY A 234 -24.83 -21.14 13.44
C GLY A 234 -23.49 -21.19 12.71
N GLN A 235 -23.39 -22.10 11.75
CA GLN A 235 -22.14 -22.44 11.05
C GLN A 235 -21.98 -21.64 9.75
N HIS A 236 -20.84 -20.96 9.63
CA HIS A 236 -20.52 -20.11 8.47
C HIS A 236 -19.08 -20.34 8.01
N ILE A 237 -18.86 -20.24 6.71
CA ILE A 237 -17.51 -20.23 6.14
C ILE A 237 -17.22 -18.82 5.69
N VAL A 238 -16.15 -18.22 6.17
CA VAL A 238 -15.70 -16.90 5.76
C VAL A 238 -14.38 -17.03 5.03
N VAL A 239 -14.34 -16.59 3.78
CA VAL A 239 -13.12 -16.55 2.97
C VAL A 239 -12.61 -15.11 2.95
N ILE A 240 -11.46 -14.91 3.57
CA ILE A 240 -10.77 -13.63 3.52
C ILE A 240 -10.07 -13.50 2.17
N GLU A 241 -10.41 -12.46 1.42
CA GLU A 241 -9.79 -12.15 0.13
C GLU A 241 -9.05 -10.81 0.15
N SER A 242 -8.17 -10.64 -0.83
CA SER A 242 -7.43 -9.38 -0.98
C SER A 242 -8.37 -8.29 -1.48
N ALA A 243 -8.23 -7.08 -0.95
CA ALA A 243 -8.96 -5.90 -1.45
C ALA A 243 -8.65 -5.58 -2.93
N ASN A 244 -7.56 -6.15 -3.47
CA ASN A 244 -7.12 -5.95 -4.84
C ASN A 244 -7.26 -7.26 -5.64
N TYR A 245 -6.15 -7.95 -5.88
CA TYR A 245 -6.09 -9.15 -6.70
C TYR A 245 -5.54 -10.32 -5.89
N CYS A 246 -6.26 -11.43 -5.92
CA CYS A 246 -5.89 -12.67 -5.26
C CYS A 246 -6.12 -13.86 -6.22
N PRO A 247 -5.10 -14.32 -6.95
CA PRO A 247 -5.26 -15.40 -7.94
C PRO A 247 -5.74 -16.70 -7.29
N PHE A 248 -5.30 -16.99 -6.06
CA PHE A 248 -5.73 -18.16 -5.31
C PHE A 248 -7.16 -18.05 -4.78
N CYS A 249 -7.66 -16.84 -4.54
CA CYS A 249 -9.07 -16.62 -4.19
C CYS A 249 -9.97 -16.91 -5.40
N GLU A 250 -9.56 -16.48 -6.59
CA GLU A 250 -10.26 -16.81 -7.84
C GLU A 250 -10.21 -18.32 -8.13
N LYS A 251 -9.04 -18.96 -7.95
CA LYS A 251 -8.91 -20.42 -8.05
C LYS A 251 -9.85 -21.14 -7.08
N PHE A 252 -9.87 -20.73 -5.81
CA PHE A 252 -10.77 -21.28 -4.79
C PHE A 252 -12.25 -21.10 -5.15
N LYS A 253 -12.63 -19.92 -5.66
CA LYS A 253 -13.99 -19.66 -6.14
C LYS A 253 -14.40 -20.63 -7.26
N MET A 254 -13.52 -20.85 -8.24
CA MET A 254 -13.78 -21.72 -9.38
C MET A 254 -13.84 -23.21 -9.00
N GLU A 255 -12.94 -23.67 -8.14
CA GLU A 255 -12.77 -25.10 -7.89
C GLU A 255 -13.60 -25.61 -6.72
N VAL A 256 -13.82 -24.76 -5.70
CA VAL A 256 -14.53 -25.11 -4.47
C VAL A 256 -15.91 -24.49 -4.45
N VAL A 257 -15.99 -23.16 -4.49
CA VAL A 257 -17.23 -22.40 -4.23
C VAL A 257 -18.27 -22.64 -5.33
N ALA A 258 -17.85 -22.68 -6.60
CA ALA A 258 -18.75 -22.93 -7.73
C ALA A 258 -19.45 -24.29 -7.67
N LYS A 259 -18.91 -25.25 -6.91
CA LYS A 259 -19.45 -26.61 -6.76
C LYS A 259 -20.08 -26.84 -5.38
N TYR A 260 -20.11 -25.82 -4.53
CA TYR A 260 -20.54 -25.93 -3.15
C TYR A 260 -22.07 -25.96 -3.03
N THR A 261 -22.60 -26.99 -2.38
CA THR A 261 -24.06 -27.25 -2.30
C THR A 261 -24.57 -27.44 -0.87
N LYS A 262 -23.70 -27.25 0.14
CA LYS A 262 -24.03 -27.42 1.56
C LYS A 262 -24.78 -26.21 2.11
N GLN A 263 -25.44 -26.39 3.26
CA GLN A 263 -26.34 -25.38 3.83
C GLN A 263 -25.56 -24.21 4.46
N SER A 264 -24.40 -24.49 5.04
CA SER A 264 -23.54 -23.52 5.72
C SER A 264 -23.01 -22.52 4.68
N PRO A 265 -23.38 -21.24 4.71
CA PRO A 265 -23.08 -20.34 3.61
C PRO A 265 -21.60 -19.91 3.61
N ILE A 266 -21.06 -19.71 2.41
CA ILE A 266 -19.74 -19.12 2.19
C ILE A 266 -19.89 -17.62 1.98
N SER A 267 -19.22 -16.82 2.80
CA SER A 267 -19.16 -15.36 2.72
C SER A 267 -17.75 -14.89 2.44
N PHE A 268 -17.59 -13.84 1.63
CA PHE A 268 -16.31 -13.22 1.37
C PHE A 268 -16.17 -11.92 2.16
N ARG A 269 -14.99 -11.70 2.73
CA ARG A 269 -14.65 -10.50 3.51
C ARG A 269 -13.23 -10.08 3.21
N LYS A 270 -12.91 -8.81 3.40
CA LYS A 270 -11.54 -8.36 3.59
C LYS A 270 -11.13 -8.55 5.05
N ALA A 271 -9.82 -8.56 5.30
CA ALA A 271 -9.32 -8.69 6.67
C ALA A 271 -9.74 -7.52 7.59
N ASN A 272 -10.12 -6.36 7.04
CA ASN A 272 -10.66 -5.22 7.79
C ASN A 272 -12.20 -5.22 7.92
N GLU A 273 -12.90 -6.25 7.45
CA GLU A 273 -14.37 -6.37 7.44
C GLU A 273 -14.86 -7.47 8.40
N LEU A 274 -14.08 -7.79 9.43
CA LEU A 274 -14.33 -8.91 10.37
C LEU A 274 -14.85 -8.46 11.73
N GLU A 275 -15.31 -7.21 11.84
CA GLU A 275 -15.83 -6.66 13.09
C GLU A 275 -16.95 -7.54 13.67
N GLY A 276 -16.91 -7.74 14.99
CA GLY A 276 -17.87 -8.57 15.71
C GLY A 276 -17.62 -10.08 15.63
N LEU A 277 -16.55 -10.54 14.96
CA LEU A 277 -16.17 -11.96 14.89
C LEU A 277 -14.95 -12.25 15.77
N ALA A 278 -14.91 -13.42 16.40
CA ALA A 278 -13.77 -13.87 17.21
C ALA A 278 -12.82 -14.74 16.37
N ILE A 279 -11.84 -14.07 15.74
CA ILE A 279 -10.87 -14.68 14.82
C ILE A 279 -9.51 -14.84 15.50
N LYS A 280 -8.92 -16.03 15.41
CA LYS A 280 -7.59 -16.37 15.96
C LYS A 280 -6.55 -16.61 14.86
N THR A 281 -6.96 -17.09 13.70
CA THR A 281 -6.07 -17.32 12.57
C THR A 281 -5.59 -15.97 12.02
N PRO A 282 -4.27 -15.79 11.83
CA PRO A 282 -3.77 -14.56 11.25
C PRO A 282 -4.39 -14.28 9.88
N THR A 283 -4.94 -13.09 9.70
CA THR A 283 -5.71 -12.74 8.49
C THR A 283 -4.84 -12.17 7.38
N TRP A 284 -3.51 -12.36 7.49
CA TRP A 284 -2.58 -11.69 6.59
C TRP A 284 -2.37 -12.39 5.24
N ALA A 285 -2.67 -13.68 5.16
CA ALA A 285 -2.62 -14.45 3.92
C ALA A 285 -3.98 -14.43 3.22
N THR A 286 -4.00 -14.46 1.89
CA THR A 286 -5.24 -14.66 1.13
C THR A 286 -5.09 -15.75 0.06
N PRO A 287 -6.07 -16.65 -0.12
CA PRO A 287 -7.26 -16.78 0.71
C PRO A 287 -6.91 -17.25 2.13
N THR A 288 -7.64 -16.77 3.12
CA THR A 288 -7.70 -17.42 4.45
C THR A 288 -9.12 -17.92 4.63
N ILE A 289 -9.29 -19.22 4.78
CA ILE A 289 -10.59 -19.87 4.92
C ILE A 289 -10.84 -20.06 6.42
N LEU A 290 -11.88 -19.43 6.93
CA LEU A 290 -12.28 -19.49 8.33
C LEU A 290 -13.59 -20.27 8.44
N PHE A 291 -13.62 -21.24 9.34
CA PHE A 291 -14.82 -21.97 9.71
C PHE A 291 -15.30 -21.39 11.04
N LEU A 292 -16.49 -20.81 11.02
CA LEU A 292 -17.08 -20.11 12.16
C LEU A 292 -18.28 -20.90 12.69
N ASP A 293 -18.39 -20.98 14.01
CA ASP A 293 -19.59 -21.42 14.71
C ASP A 293 -20.02 -20.33 15.69
N HIS A 294 -21.22 -19.79 15.52
CA HIS A 294 -21.75 -18.67 16.29
C HIS A 294 -20.78 -17.46 16.35
N GLY A 295 -20.19 -17.10 15.20
CA GLY A 295 -19.26 -15.98 15.06
C GLY A 295 -17.86 -16.21 15.65
N LYS A 296 -17.57 -17.43 16.13
CA LYS A 296 -16.26 -17.80 16.68
C LYS A 296 -15.54 -18.75 15.75
N GLU A 297 -14.26 -18.50 15.51
CA GLU A 297 -13.43 -19.37 14.68
C GLU A 297 -13.18 -20.72 15.37
N VAL A 298 -13.70 -21.79 14.76
CA VAL A 298 -13.42 -23.17 15.18
C VAL A 298 -12.17 -23.71 14.47
N ALA A 299 -11.99 -23.39 13.19
CA ALA A 299 -10.81 -23.74 12.40
C ALA A 299 -10.47 -22.65 11.39
N GLY A 300 -9.21 -22.60 10.96
CA GLY A 300 -8.74 -21.68 9.93
C GLY A 300 -7.63 -22.29 9.09
N HIS A 301 -7.60 -21.95 7.80
CA HIS A 301 -6.56 -22.38 6.86
C HIS A 301 -6.04 -21.17 6.10
N GLN A 302 -4.73 -20.92 6.17
CA GLN A 302 -4.08 -19.85 5.43
C GLN A 302 -3.54 -20.37 4.10
N GLY A 303 -3.84 -19.66 3.02
CA GLY A 303 -3.45 -20.02 1.66
C GLY A 303 -4.54 -20.83 0.95
N TYR A 304 -4.23 -21.24 -0.28
CA TYR A 304 -5.14 -22.04 -1.08
C TYR A 304 -5.44 -23.38 -0.38
N MET A 305 -6.73 -23.71 -0.29
CA MET A 305 -7.23 -24.99 0.23
C MET A 305 -7.82 -25.77 -0.93
N LYS A 306 -7.34 -26.99 -1.15
CA LYS A 306 -7.89 -27.84 -2.22
C LYS A 306 -9.32 -28.25 -1.90
N ALA A 307 -10.08 -28.61 -2.93
CA ALA A 307 -11.46 -29.05 -2.75
C ALA A 307 -11.54 -30.27 -1.81
N GLU A 308 -10.67 -31.27 -1.95
CA GLU A 308 -10.69 -32.45 -1.10
C GLU A 308 -10.44 -32.10 0.38
N GLU A 309 -9.44 -31.26 0.64
CA GLU A 309 -9.09 -30.78 1.98
C GLU A 309 -10.24 -29.97 2.60
N PHE A 310 -10.84 -29.08 1.81
CA PHE A 310 -11.97 -28.25 2.24
C PHE A 310 -13.18 -29.10 2.64
N TYR A 311 -13.58 -30.07 1.81
CA TYR A 311 -14.71 -30.95 2.12
C TYR A 311 -14.41 -31.92 3.27
N ALA A 312 -13.16 -32.37 3.42
CA ALA A 312 -12.75 -33.17 4.58
C ALA A 312 -12.88 -32.35 5.87
N GLN A 313 -12.43 -31.08 5.85
CA GLN A 313 -12.55 -30.18 6.99
C GLN A 313 -14.01 -29.91 7.38
N LEU A 314 -14.90 -29.73 6.38
CA LEU A 314 -16.35 -29.59 6.63
C LEU A 314 -16.94 -30.81 7.31
N ALA A 315 -16.56 -32.01 6.85
CA ALA A 315 -17.04 -33.26 7.43
C ALA A 315 -16.56 -33.44 8.88
N GLU A 316 -15.29 -33.14 9.16
CA GLU A 316 -14.72 -33.18 10.51
C GLU A 316 -15.44 -32.24 11.47
N LEU A 317 -15.69 -31.00 11.03
CA LEU A 317 -16.34 -29.96 11.83
C LEU A 317 -17.87 -30.10 11.86
N LYS A 318 -18.43 -31.07 11.15
CA LYS A 318 -19.88 -31.30 11.00
C LYS A 318 -20.62 -30.07 10.47
N PHE A 319 -20.02 -29.36 9.51
CA PHE A 319 -20.67 -28.27 8.78
C PHE A 319 -21.63 -28.87 7.76
N GLN A 320 -22.91 -28.52 7.86
CA GLN A 320 -23.98 -29.08 7.02
C GLN A 320 -24.20 -28.28 5.74
#